data_AF-A0A6G0IVD1-F1
#
_entry.id   AF-A0A6G0IVD1-F1
#
_cell.length_a   1.000
_cell.length_b   1.000
_cell.length_c   1.000
_cell.angle_alpha   90.00
_cell.angle_beta   90.00
_cell.angle_gamma   90.00
#
_symmetry.space_group_name_H-M   'P 1'
#
loop_
_entity.id
_entity.type
_entity.pdbx_description
1 polymer ?
#
loop_
_entity_poly.entity_id
_entity_poly.type
_entity_poly.pdbx_seq_one_letter_code
_entity_poly.pdbx_strand_id
1 'polypeptide(L)'
;MATGAFPSSVQIGGLFIRNTDQEYTAFRLAIFLHNTSPNATEAPFNLVPHVDNIETANSFAVTNAFCSQYSRGVFAIFGLYDKRSVNTLTSFCGALHISLVTPSFPTEGEGQFTLQLRPSIRGGFAVTVGPLRLEPICLPLRHRQRLCNTAGNYGESGAERMAGECYLCGEFQ
;
A
#
# COMPACT_ATOMS: atom_id res chain seq x y z
N MET A 1 -19.65 -36.24 11.23
CA MET A 1 -18.88 -35.18 10.53
C MET A 1 -19.05 -33.91 11.33
N ALA A 2 -18.00 -33.43 12.00
CA ALA A 2 -18.07 -32.17 12.72
C ALA A 2 -18.05 -31.04 11.68
N THR A 3 -19.22 -30.50 11.34
CA THR A 3 -19.32 -29.19 10.71
C THR A 3 -18.76 -28.19 11.72
N GLY A 4 -17.51 -27.76 11.53
CA GLY A 4 -16.89 -26.75 12.39
C GLY A 4 -17.79 -25.53 12.42
N ALA A 5 -18.37 -25.23 13.59
CA ALA A 5 -19.17 -24.03 13.76
C ALA A 5 -18.26 -22.82 13.54
N PHE A 6 -18.57 -22.01 12.53
CA PHE A 6 -17.85 -20.76 12.30
C PHE A 6 -18.02 -19.87 13.54
N PRO A 7 -16.94 -19.23 14.05
CA PRO A 7 -17.04 -18.44 15.27
C PRO A 7 -18.03 -17.28 15.07
N SER A 8 -18.85 -17.01 16.08
CA SER A 8 -19.79 -15.89 16.06
C SER A 8 -19.08 -14.52 16.09
N SER A 9 -17.77 -14.50 16.34
CA SER A 9 -16.95 -13.29 16.33
C SER A 9 -15.59 -13.56 15.70
N VAL A 10 -15.19 -12.67 14.80
CA VAL A 10 -13.92 -12.74 14.07
C VAL A 10 -13.05 -11.57 14.49
N GLN A 11 -11.84 -11.89 14.97
CA GLN A 11 -10.87 -10.90 15.39
C GLN A 11 -10.08 -10.39 14.17
N ILE A 12 -10.08 -9.07 13.97
CA ILE A 12 -9.32 -8.43 12.89
C ILE A 12 -8.35 -7.40 13.48
N GLY A 13 -7.13 -7.37 12.94
CA GLY A 13 -6.12 -6.39 13.32
C GLY A 13 -6.26 -5.09 12.52
N GLY A 14 -5.90 -3.97 13.12
CA GLY A 14 -5.86 -2.66 12.52
C GLY A 14 -4.53 -1.98 12.85
N LEU A 15 -3.66 -1.82 11.85
CA LEU A 15 -2.37 -1.13 11.99
C LEU A 15 -2.43 0.23 11.29
N PHE A 16 -2.45 1.30 12.08
CA PHE A 16 -2.55 2.67 11.59
C PHE A 16 -1.27 3.43 11.91
N ILE A 17 -0.80 4.23 10.95
CA ILE A 17 0.37 5.10 11.11
C ILE A 17 -0.07 6.53 11.37
N ARG A 18 0.83 7.43 11.79
CA ARG A 18 0.48 8.85 11.94
C ARG A 18 -0.11 9.43 10.65
N ASN A 19 -1.06 10.36 10.82
CA ASN A 19 -1.78 11.07 9.76
C ASN A 19 -2.74 10.20 8.93
N THR A 20 -3.24 9.10 9.48
CA THR A 20 -4.24 8.25 8.82
C THR A 20 -5.59 8.27 9.55
N ASP A 21 -5.97 9.43 10.10
CA ASP A 21 -7.20 9.60 10.88
C ASP A 21 -8.45 9.33 10.04
N GLN A 22 -8.41 9.66 8.75
CA GLN A 22 -9.52 9.41 7.82
C GLN A 22 -9.69 7.91 7.57
N GLU A 23 -8.60 7.19 7.33
CA GLU A 23 -8.61 5.75 7.11
C GLU A 23 -9.02 4.99 8.38
N TYR A 24 -8.57 5.45 9.55
CA TYR A 24 -9.00 4.92 10.84
C TYR A 24 -10.51 5.11 11.07
N THR A 25 -11.02 6.30 10.76
CA THR A 25 -12.46 6.60 10.88
C THR A 25 -13.28 5.75 9.91
N ALA A 26 -12.84 5.62 8.65
CA ALA A 26 -13.50 4.80 7.65
C ALA A 26 -13.52 3.32 8.05
N PHE A 27 -12.41 2.81 8.61
CA PHE A 27 -12.32 1.45 9.13
C PHE A 27 -13.35 1.19 10.23
N ARG A 28 -13.45 2.08 11.22
CA ARG A 28 -14.43 1.95 12.31
C ARG A 28 -15.87 2.01 11.80
N LEU A 29 -16.15 2.90 10.84
CA LEU A 29 -17.48 3.02 10.24
C LEU A 29 -17.86 1.74 9.49
N ALA A 30 -16.95 1.17 8.70
CA ALA A 30 -17.21 -0.06 7.96
C ALA A 30 -17.55 -1.23 8.89
N ILE A 31 -16.81 -1.38 9.99
CA ILE A 31 -17.09 -2.42 11.01
C ILE A 31 -18.44 -2.18 11.67
N PHE A 32 -18.74 -0.92 12.01
CA PHE A 32 -20.02 -0.58 12.61
C PHE A 32 -21.18 -0.99 11.69
N LEU A 33 -21.11 -0.63 10.41
CA LEU A 33 -22.13 -0.98 9.42
C LEU A 33 -22.30 -2.48 9.23
N HIS A 34 -21.20 -3.25 9.22
CA HIS A 34 -21.23 -4.71 9.17
C HIS A 34 -21.93 -5.29 10.40
N ASN A 35 -21.52 -4.88 11.60
CA ASN A 35 -22.03 -5.41 12.86
C ASN A 35 -23.48 -4.98 13.16
N THR A 36 -23.93 -3.85 12.62
CA THR A 36 -25.32 -3.36 12.77
C THR A 36 -26.23 -3.75 11.61
N SER A 37 -25.74 -4.53 10.63
CA SER A 37 -26.58 -4.99 9.53
C SER A 37 -27.72 -5.87 10.07
N PRO A 38 -28.99 -5.56 9.74
CA PRO A 38 -30.13 -6.38 10.15
C PRO A 38 -30.19 -7.72 9.41
N ASN A 39 -29.40 -7.87 8.33
CA ASN A 39 -29.39 -9.07 7.50
C ASN A 39 -28.35 -10.07 8.03
N ALA A 40 -28.81 -11.05 8.81
CA ALA A 40 -27.97 -12.14 9.32
C ALA A 40 -27.27 -12.96 8.21
N THR A 41 -27.78 -12.91 6.97
CA THR A 41 -27.15 -13.53 5.80
C THR A 41 -25.93 -12.76 5.30
N GLU A 42 -25.92 -11.42 5.43
CA GLU A 42 -24.82 -10.57 4.99
C GLU A 42 -23.71 -10.46 6.04
N ALA A 43 -24.11 -10.44 7.33
CA ALA A 43 -23.19 -10.39 8.47
C ALA A 43 -23.42 -11.58 9.42
N PRO A 44 -23.01 -12.80 9.03
CA PRO A 44 -23.20 -14.00 9.86
C PRO A 44 -22.30 -14.05 11.11
N PHE A 45 -21.33 -13.14 11.22
CA PHE A 45 -20.40 -13.03 12.34
C PHE A 45 -20.12 -11.56 12.67
N ASN A 46 -19.79 -11.32 13.93
CA ASN A 46 -19.40 -10.01 14.44
C ASN A 46 -17.90 -9.75 14.21
N LEU A 47 -17.54 -8.58 13.69
CA LEU A 47 -16.15 -8.16 13.55
C LEU A 47 -15.67 -7.47 14.84
N VAL A 48 -14.59 -7.99 15.41
CA VAL A 48 -13.95 -7.44 16.62
C VAL A 48 -12.58 -6.86 16.25
N PRO A 49 -12.44 -5.52 16.11
CA PRO A 49 -11.18 -4.90 15.75
C PRO A 49 -10.24 -4.75 16.94
N HIS A 50 -8.96 -5.10 16.73
CA HIS A 50 -7.84 -4.75 17.58
C HIS A 50 -6.97 -3.73 16.87
N VAL A 51 -6.87 -2.53 17.42
CA VAL A 51 -6.20 -1.40 16.74
C VAL A 51 -4.91 -1.06 17.47
N ASP A 52 -3.79 -1.02 16.74
CA ASP A 52 -2.52 -0.46 17.20
C ASP A 52 -2.19 0.80 16.38
N ASN A 53 -1.96 1.91 17.10
CA ASN A 53 -1.56 3.19 16.53
C ASN A 53 -0.03 3.33 16.59
N ILE A 54 0.61 3.36 15.43
CA ILE A 54 2.05 3.39 15.29
C ILE A 54 2.51 4.83 15.08
N GLU A 55 3.24 5.36 16.06
CA GLU A 55 3.72 6.75 16.00
C GLU A 55 4.80 6.97 14.92
N THR A 56 5.65 5.98 14.69
CA THR A 56 6.71 6.04 13.70
C THR A 56 6.62 4.83 12.79
N ALA A 57 6.39 5.03 11.49
CA ALA A 57 6.33 3.97 10.48
C ALA A 57 7.71 3.37 10.15
N ASN A 58 8.51 3.07 11.18
CA ASN A 58 9.77 2.35 11.05
C ASN A 58 9.52 0.84 11.18
N SER A 59 10.47 0.05 10.67
CA SER A 59 10.36 -1.41 10.67
C SER A 59 10.24 -2.00 12.08
N PHE A 60 10.90 -1.41 13.09
CA PHE A 60 10.88 -1.93 14.47
C PHE A 60 9.49 -1.80 15.12
N ALA A 61 8.90 -0.61 15.05
CA ALA A 61 7.58 -0.35 15.62
C ALA A 61 6.50 -1.16 14.91
N VAL A 62 6.61 -1.30 13.58
CA VAL A 62 5.71 -2.14 12.78
C VAL A 62 5.83 -3.62 13.15
N THR A 63 7.05 -4.14 13.34
CA THR A 63 7.24 -5.51 13.81
C THR A 63 6.60 -5.73 15.18
N ASN A 64 6.82 -4.81 16.13
CA ASN A 64 6.24 -4.95 17.47
C ASN A 64 4.71 -4.95 17.44
N ALA A 65 4.10 -4.02 16.68
CA ALA A 65 2.65 -3.98 16.51
C ALA A 65 2.12 -5.24 15.81
N PHE A 66 2.80 -5.72 14.76
CA PHE A 66 2.44 -6.97 14.10
C PHE A 66 2.48 -8.16 15.06
N CYS A 67 3.54 -8.30 15.87
CA CYS A 67 3.66 -9.38 16.84
C CYS A 67 2.56 -9.31 17.92
N SER A 68 2.21 -8.10 18.38
CA SER A 68 1.06 -7.87 19.28
C SER A 68 -0.23 -8.41 18.65
N GLN A 69 -0.54 -8.03 17.41
CA GLN A 69 -1.73 -8.50 16.69
C GLN A 69 -1.74 -10.01 16.49
N TYR A 70 -0.62 -10.59 16.08
CA TYR A 70 -0.47 -12.03 15.90
C TYR A 70 -0.72 -12.79 17.20
N SER A 71 -0.16 -12.31 18.32
CA SER A 71 -0.35 -12.93 19.64
C SER A 71 -1.81 -12.89 20.13
N ARG A 72 -2.60 -11.92 19.67
CA ARG A 72 -4.05 -11.79 19.96
C ARG A 72 -4.91 -12.75 19.13
N GLY A 73 -4.33 -13.41 18.12
CA GLY A 73 -5.03 -14.37 17.27
C GLY A 73 -5.98 -13.72 16.27
N VAL A 74 -5.55 -12.61 15.63
CA VAL A 74 -6.30 -12.01 14.53
C VAL A 74 -6.25 -12.88 13.27
N PHE A 75 -7.34 -12.92 12.52
CA PHE A 75 -7.43 -13.70 11.27
C PHE A 75 -6.87 -12.96 10.05
N ALA A 76 -7.00 -11.64 10.05
CA ALA A 76 -6.48 -10.76 9.03
C ALA A 76 -6.11 -9.42 9.65
N ILE A 77 -5.19 -8.70 9.01
CA ILE A 77 -4.75 -7.39 9.46
C ILE A 77 -5.07 -6.38 8.35
N PHE A 78 -5.88 -5.38 8.69
CA PHE A 78 -5.97 -4.15 7.90
C PHE A 78 -4.81 -3.24 8.29
N GLY A 79 -3.93 -2.91 7.36
CA GLY A 79 -2.69 -2.20 7.70
C GLY A 79 -2.26 -1.17 6.67
N LEU A 80 -1.82 -0.01 7.15
CA LEU A 80 -1.12 0.98 6.35
C LEU A 80 0.39 0.86 6.57
N TYR A 81 1.13 0.94 5.47
CA TYR A 81 2.60 0.96 5.46
C TYR A 81 3.13 2.08 4.58
N ASP A 82 4.36 2.50 4.88
CA ASP A 82 5.19 3.40 4.09
C ASP A 82 6.27 2.63 3.31
N LYS A 83 7.12 3.34 2.54
CA LYS A 83 8.22 2.72 1.78
C LYS A 83 9.25 1.98 2.64
N ARG A 84 9.36 2.32 3.92
CA ARG A 84 10.36 1.75 4.83
C ARG A 84 9.84 0.49 5.52
N SER A 85 8.55 0.44 5.79
CA SER A 85 7.88 -0.64 6.51
C SER A 85 7.26 -1.71 5.60
N VAL A 86 7.05 -1.40 4.31
CA VAL A 86 6.36 -2.30 3.38
C VAL A 86 6.99 -3.68 3.31
N ASN A 87 8.30 -3.79 3.10
CA ASN A 87 8.97 -5.08 2.95
C ASN A 87 8.90 -5.91 4.24
N THR A 88 9.03 -5.24 5.39
CA THR A 88 8.96 -5.88 6.70
C THR A 88 7.57 -6.47 6.90
N LEU A 89 6.52 -5.66 6.72
CA LEU A 89 5.14 -6.07 6.96
C LEU A 89 4.71 -7.19 6.00
N THR A 90 4.95 -7.03 4.69
CA THR A 90 4.57 -8.04 3.70
C THR A 90 5.31 -9.36 3.90
N SER A 91 6.57 -9.32 4.31
CA SER A 91 7.35 -10.53 4.62
C SER A 91 6.79 -11.28 5.83
N PHE A 92 6.40 -10.57 6.90
CA PHE A 92 5.77 -11.21 8.07
C PHE A 92 4.44 -11.85 7.72
N CYS A 93 3.60 -11.16 6.95
CA CYS A 93 2.32 -11.69 6.48
C CYS A 93 2.49 -12.95 5.63
N GLY A 94 3.48 -12.95 4.72
CA GLY A 94 3.82 -14.12 3.91
C GLY A 94 4.37 -15.28 4.75
N ALA A 95 5.23 -15.03 5.74
CA ALA A 95 5.85 -16.06 6.56
C ALA A 95 4.87 -16.72 7.55
N LEU A 96 3.92 -15.95 8.07
CA LEU A 96 2.98 -16.39 9.10
C LEU A 96 1.57 -16.67 8.56
N HIS A 97 1.40 -16.59 7.24
CA HIS A 97 0.12 -16.80 6.54
C HIS A 97 -1.02 -15.93 7.09
N ILE A 98 -0.70 -14.69 7.47
CA ILE A 98 -1.70 -13.71 7.91
C ILE A 98 -2.01 -12.78 6.75
N SER A 99 -3.26 -12.76 6.33
CA SER A 99 -3.73 -11.90 5.24
C SER A 99 -3.65 -10.43 5.63
N LEU A 100 -2.84 -9.67 4.90
CA LEU A 100 -2.76 -8.22 4.98
C LEU A 100 -3.70 -7.59 3.96
N VAL A 101 -4.63 -6.77 4.41
CA VAL A 101 -5.47 -5.92 3.55
C VAL A 101 -4.98 -4.49 3.67
N THR A 102 -4.63 -3.86 2.54
CA THR A 102 -3.97 -2.55 2.57
C THR A 102 -4.45 -1.60 1.47
N PRO A 103 -4.76 -0.32 1.81
CA PRO A 103 -4.97 0.74 0.83
C PRO A 103 -3.67 1.46 0.43
N SER A 104 -2.51 1.04 0.94
CA SER A 104 -1.21 1.66 0.63
C SER A 104 -0.82 1.50 -0.85
N PHE A 105 0.30 2.12 -1.24
CA PHE A 105 0.81 2.01 -2.60
C PHE A 105 1.06 0.53 -2.98
N PRO A 106 0.75 0.14 -4.23
CA PRO A 106 0.98 -1.21 -4.68
C PRO A 106 2.49 -1.49 -4.77
N THR A 107 2.92 -2.62 -4.21
CA THR A 107 4.26 -3.18 -4.38
C THR A 107 4.39 -3.83 -5.75
N GLU A 108 5.56 -3.74 -6.38
CA GLU A 108 5.82 -4.39 -7.68
C GLU A 108 6.06 -5.91 -7.59
N GLY A 109 5.95 -6.50 -6.40
CA GLY A 109 6.06 -7.94 -6.19
C GLY A 109 4.70 -8.57 -5.85
N GLU A 110 4.47 -9.79 -6.33
CA GLU A 110 3.37 -10.66 -5.92
C GLU A 110 3.58 -11.10 -4.45
N GLY A 111 3.05 -10.31 -3.52
CA GLY A 111 3.05 -10.67 -2.11
C GLY A 111 1.97 -11.71 -1.84
N GLN A 112 2.36 -12.96 -1.59
CA GLN A 112 1.45 -13.95 -1.02
C GLN A 112 0.88 -13.41 0.30
N PHE A 113 -0.41 -13.62 0.56
CA PHE A 113 -1.12 -13.07 1.72
C PHE A 113 -1.21 -11.54 1.79
N THR A 114 -1.08 -10.83 0.65
CA THR A 114 -1.31 -9.39 0.59
C THR A 114 -2.42 -9.04 -0.41
N LEU A 115 -3.47 -8.37 0.07
CA LEU A 115 -4.58 -7.87 -0.71
C LEU A 115 -4.49 -6.35 -0.81
N GLN A 116 -4.14 -5.85 -2.00
CA GLN A 116 -4.04 -4.43 -2.28
C GLN A 116 -5.38 -3.87 -2.76
N LEU A 117 -5.92 -2.92 -2.00
CA LEU A 117 -7.16 -2.21 -2.36
C LEU A 117 -6.89 -1.09 -3.38
N ARG A 118 -5.66 -0.60 -3.45
CA ARG A 118 -5.28 0.49 -4.36
C ARG A 118 -4.88 -0.05 -5.73
N PRO A 119 -5.58 0.31 -6.82
CA PRO A 119 -5.22 -0.16 -8.15
C PRO A 119 -3.89 0.44 -8.63
N SER A 120 -3.17 -0.30 -9.47
CA SER A 120 -1.93 0.17 -10.09
C SER A 120 -2.22 1.18 -11.20
N ILE A 121 -1.90 2.45 -10.96
CA ILE A 121 -2.12 3.54 -11.93
C ILE A 121 -1.11 3.58 -13.09
N ARG A 122 -0.07 2.72 -13.09
CA ARG A 122 0.94 2.68 -14.18
C ARG A 122 0.31 2.37 -15.55
N GLY A 123 -0.72 1.52 -15.59
CA GLY A 123 -1.47 1.25 -16.82
C GLY A 123 -2.33 2.44 -17.28
N GLY A 124 -2.90 3.20 -16.34
CA GLY A 124 -3.72 4.37 -16.66
C GLY A 124 -2.91 5.55 -17.20
N PHE A 125 -1.70 5.77 -16.67
CA PHE A 125 -0.80 6.82 -17.15
C PHE A 125 -0.27 6.50 -18.56
N ALA A 126 0.08 5.25 -18.86
CA ALA A 126 0.49 4.86 -20.21
C ALA A 126 -0.63 5.08 -21.26
N VAL A 127 -1.90 4.84 -20.90
CA VAL A 127 -3.06 5.04 -21.78
C VAL A 127 -3.36 6.52 -22.04
N THR A 128 -3.09 7.42 -21.08
CA THR A 128 -3.31 8.88 -21.27
C THR A 128 -2.16 9.57 -22.00
N VAL A 129 -0.94 9.01 -21.95
CA VAL A 129 0.24 9.58 -22.60
C VAL A 129 0.43 9.04 -24.03
N GLY A 130 -0.18 7.91 -24.39
CA GLY A 130 -0.15 7.36 -25.75
C GLY A 130 -0.79 8.24 -26.84
N PRO A 131 -1.96 8.88 -26.64
CA PRO A 131 -2.61 9.68 -27.67
C PRO A 131 -2.27 11.17 -27.61
N LEU A 132 -1.65 11.66 -26.53
CA LEU A 132 -1.19 13.03 -26.43
C LEU A 132 0.30 13.06 -26.77
N ARG A 133 0.60 13.57 -27.96
CA ARG A 133 1.93 13.89 -28.50
C ARG A 133 2.62 14.90 -27.59
N LEU A 134 3.06 14.44 -26.42
CA LEU A 134 3.54 15.26 -25.32
C LEU A 134 5.06 15.42 -25.44
N GLU A 135 5.43 16.63 -25.85
CA GLU A 135 6.67 17.33 -25.49
C GLU A 135 7.09 17.05 -24.03
N PRO A 136 8.39 17.14 -23.67
CA PRO A 136 8.93 16.55 -22.45
C PRO A 136 8.29 17.14 -21.18
N ILE A 137 7.34 16.40 -20.58
CA ILE A 137 6.79 16.74 -19.27
C ILE A 137 7.80 16.29 -18.20
N CYS A 138 8.39 17.26 -17.50
CA CYS A 138 9.05 17.01 -16.23
C CYS A 138 8.00 16.66 -15.17
N LEU A 139 7.80 15.37 -14.89
CA LEU A 139 7.00 14.94 -13.75
C LEU A 139 7.76 15.24 -12.44
N PRO A 140 7.24 16.11 -11.55
CA PRO A 140 7.86 16.33 -10.25
C PRO A 140 7.58 15.12 -9.36
N LEU A 141 8.45 14.10 -9.42
CA LEU A 141 8.49 13.04 -8.41
C LEU A 141 9.02 13.64 -7.11
N ARG A 142 8.20 13.60 -6.05
CA ARG A 142 8.49 14.15 -4.71
C ARG A 142 9.68 13.53 -3.97
N HIS A 143 10.49 12.72 -4.64
CA HIS A 143 11.78 12.28 -4.14
C HIS A 143 12.75 12.11 -5.31
N ARG A 144 13.90 12.75 -5.15
CA ARG A 144 15.07 12.93 -6.02
C ARG A 144 15.64 11.65 -6.67
N GLN A 145 14.84 10.93 -7.45
CA GLN A 145 15.28 9.85 -8.33
C GLN A 145 14.84 10.18 -9.76
N ARG A 146 15.79 10.74 -10.53
CA ARG A 146 15.70 10.86 -11.98
C ARG A 146 15.73 9.45 -12.56
N LEU A 147 14.60 8.99 -13.11
CA LEU A 147 14.57 7.93 -14.10
C LEU A 147 14.60 8.61 -15.48
N CYS A 148 15.79 8.80 -16.05
CA CYS A 148 15.91 8.97 -17.50
C CYS A 148 15.88 7.57 -18.09
N ASN A 149 14.73 7.16 -18.63
CA ASN A 149 14.64 5.97 -19.47
C ASN A 149 14.69 6.44 -20.92
N THR A 150 15.88 6.55 -21.49
CA THR A 150 16.04 6.70 -22.95
C THR A 150 16.01 5.31 -23.57
N ALA A 151 14.93 5.05 -24.29
CA ALA A 151 14.74 3.86 -25.10
C ALA A 151 15.73 3.81 -26.28
N GLY A 152 16.23 2.61 -26.57
CA GLY A 152 16.48 2.12 -27.93
C GLY A 152 17.56 2.79 -28.77
N ASN A 153 18.64 2.04 -29.03
CA ASN A 153 19.21 1.83 -30.37
C ASN A 153 19.26 3.05 -31.32
N TYR A 154 20.06 4.06 -31.01
CA TYR A 154 20.62 4.97 -32.02
C TYR A 154 22.07 5.31 -31.64
N GLY A 155 22.95 5.25 -32.64
CA GLY A 155 24.41 5.24 -32.49
C GLY A 155 25.02 6.45 -31.78
N GLU A 156 26.25 6.24 -31.30
CA GLU A 156 27.04 7.06 -30.38
C GLU A 156 27.37 8.51 -30.80
N SER A 157 26.83 9.04 -31.90
CA SER A 157 27.09 10.41 -32.36
C SER A 157 26.02 11.44 -31.98
N GLY A 158 25.03 11.08 -31.16
CA GLY A 158 23.95 11.97 -30.70
C GLY A 158 24.05 12.45 -29.24
N ALA A 159 24.99 11.93 -28.44
CA ALA A 159 25.04 12.17 -27.00
C ALA A 159 25.54 13.58 -26.61
N GLU A 160 26.37 14.23 -27.43
CA GLU A 160 26.94 15.55 -27.10
C GLU A 160 25.99 16.74 -27.31
N ARG A 161 24.91 16.61 -28.10
CA ARG A 161 23.93 17.70 -28.25
C ARG A 161 22.93 17.79 -27.11
N MET A 162 22.60 16.68 -26.44
CA MET A 162 21.65 16.68 -25.31
C MET A 162 22.26 17.17 -23.99
N ALA A 163 23.59 17.15 -23.85
CA ALA A 163 24.27 17.74 -22.69
C ALA A 163 24.20 19.29 -22.72
N GLY A 164 24.09 19.90 -23.91
CA GLY A 164 24.02 21.34 -24.09
C GLY A 164 22.72 21.99 -23.61
N GLU A 165 21.61 21.25 -23.56
CA GLU A 165 20.31 21.76 -23.07
C GLU A 165 20.06 21.47 -21.57
N CYS A 166 20.83 20.56 -20.96
CA CYS A 166 20.71 20.26 -19.53
C CYS A 166 21.51 21.22 -18.62
N TYR A 167 22.41 22.05 -19.16
CA TYR A 167 23.18 23.02 -18.37
C TYR A 167 22.44 24.34 -18.07
N LEU A 168 21.27 24.59 -18.68
CA LEU A 168 20.50 25.83 -18.50
C LEU A 168 19.49 25.81 -17.34
N CYS A 169 19.49 24.76 -16.51
CA CYS A 169 18.76 24.74 -15.23
C CYS A 169 19.72 24.90 -14.04
N GLY A 170 20.68 25.80 -14.18
CA GLY A 170 21.47 26.39 -13.09
C GLY A 170 21.25 27.90 -13.10
N GLU A 171 21.15 28.49 -11.91
CA GLU A 171 20.92 29.91 -11.59
C GLU A 171 19.43 30.33 -11.47
N PHE A 172 18.91 30.19 -10.25
CA PHE A 172 17.99 31.17 -9.71
C PHE A 172 18.55 31.62 -8.35
N GLN A 173 19.15 32.81 -8.36
CA GLN A 173 19.30 33.65 -7.18
C GLN A 173 17.99 34.42 -6.96
#